data_AF-A0AAU7HP94-F1
#
_entry.id   AF-A0AAU7HP94-F1
#
_cell.length_a   1.000
_cell.length_b   1.000
_cell.length_c   1.000
_cell.angle_alpha   90.00
_cell.angle_beta   90.00
_cell.angle_gamma   90.00
#
_symmetry.space_group_name_H-M   'P 1'
#
loop_
_entity.id
_entity.type
_entity.pdbx_description
1 polymer ?
#
loop_
_entity_poly.entity_id
_entity_poly.type
_entity_poly.pdbx_seq_one_letter_code
_entity_poly.pdbx_strand_id
1 'polypeptide(L)'
;MRFFKRLTLLFTIFLVACDYYYAATDYKDYSVLQYVSLHDKLTNGENTPNAIDIDGHCFLKKNNVWLLLNGSSNKEIKTLDENPIPCLSKNEIEWCEIVCGGLSDENINNLNDILCSN
;
A
#
# COMPACT_ATOMS: atom_id res chain seq x y z
N MET A 1 -16.45 24.77 34.20
CA MET A 1 -15.83 25.35 32.99
C MET A 1 -14.34 25.00 32.78
N ARG A 2 -13.52 24.81 33.84
CA ARG A 2 -12.09 24.38 33.71
C ARG A 2 -11.90 22.94 33.19
N PHE A 3 -12.84 22.04 33.47
CA PHE A 3 -12.76 20.63 33.06
C PHE A 3 -12.95 20.45 31.53
N PHE A 4 -13.94 21.15 30.95
CA PHE A 4 -14.18 21.17 29.50
C PHE A 4 -12.96 21.65 28.70
N LYS A 5 -12.27 22.73 29.14
CA LYS A 5 -11.07 23.23 28.46
C LYS A 5 -9.91 22.22 28.43
N ARG A 6 -9.73 21.41 29.49
CA ARG A 6 -8.68 20.38 29.54
C ARG A 6 -9.02 19.18 28.65
N LEU A 7 -10.30 18.82 28.55
CA LEU A 7 -10.78 17.77 27.67
C LEU A 7 -10.59 18.14 26.18
N THR A 8 -10.89 19.39 25.81
CA THR A 8 -10.68 19.88 24.43
C THR A 8 -9.19 19.91 24.04
N LEU A 9 -8.30 20.27 24.97
CA LEU A 9 -6.85 20.26 24.72
C LEU A 9 -6.32 18.83 24.49
N LEU A 10 -6.78 17.85 25.28
CA LEU A 10 -6.39 16.45 25.10
C LEU A 10 -6.90 15.87 23.78
N PHE A 11 -8.13 16.20 23.39
CA PHE A 11 -8.71 15.75 22.13
C PHE A 11 -7.96 16.31 20.91
N THR A 12 -7.57 17.58 20.95
CA THR A 12 -6.79 18.20 19.85
C THR A 12 -5.39 17.59 19.72
N ILE A 13 -4.68 17.34 20.83
CA ILE A 13 -3.37 16.66 20.80
C ILE A 13 -3.51 15.25 20.23
N PHE A 14 -4.56 14.52 20.63
CA PHE A 14 -4.82 13.17 20.12
C PHE A 14 -5.06 13.16 18.60
N LEU A 15 -5.88 14.09 18.09
CA LEU A 15 -6.12 14.20 16.64
C LEU A 15 -4.83 14.49 15.87
N VAL A 16 -4.05 15.49 16.29
CA VAL A 16 -2.80 15.86 15.61
C VAL A 16 -1.78 14.72 15.65
N ALA A 17 -1.71 13.97 16.76
CA ALA A 17 -0.83 12.81 16.87
C ALA A 17 -1.27 11.67 15.93
N CYS A 18 -2.58 11.49 15.74
CA CYS A 18 -3.14 10.52 14.80
C CYS A 18 -2.77 10.89 13.36
N ASP A 19 -2.99 12.15 12.98
CA ASP A 19 -2.66 12.67 11.64
C ASP A 19 -1.15 12.54 11.35
N TYR A 20 -0.31 12.87 12.35
CA TYR A 20 1.14 12.70 12.23
C TYR A 20 1.54 11.21 12.08
N TYR A 21 0.89 10.32 12.84
CA TYR A 21 1.14 8.89 12.73
C TYR A 21 0.77 8.35 11.34
N TYR A 22 -0.39 8.74 10.81
CA TYR A 22 -0.81 8.36 9.46
C TYR A 22 0.13 8.90 8.38
N ALA A 23 0.56 10.16 8.48
CA ALA A 23 1.51 10.74 7.54
C ALA A 23 2.88 10.01 7.58
N ALA A 24 3.34 9.64 8.78
CA ALA A 24 4.61 8.92 8.95
C ALA A 24 4.55 7.49 8.41
N THR A 25 3.43 6.78 8.62
CA THR A 25 3.23 5.44 8.06
C THR A 25 3.05 5.50 6.54
N ASP A 26 2.40 6.53 6.03
CA ASP A 26 2.21 6.74 4.59
C ASP A 26 3.55 6.98 3.90
N TYR A 27 4.39 7.85 4.47
CA TYR A 27 5.76 8.06 4.02
C TYR A 27 6.57 6.75 3.98
N LYS A 28 6.39 5.88 4.98
CA LYS A 28 7.05 4.57 5.01
C LYS A 28 6.60 3.69 3.84
N ASP A 29 5.29 3.58 3.60
CA ASP A 29 4.73 2.82 2.49
C ASP A 29 5.29 3.30 1.14
N TYR A 30 5.30 4.63 0.91
CA TYR A 30 5.91 5.22 -0.29
C TYR A 30 7.42 4.95 -0.40
N SER A 31 8.16 4.98 0.72
CA SER A 31 9.60 4.74 0.69
C SER A 31 9.95 3.30 0.24
N VAL A 32 9.18 2.29 0.68
CA VAL A 32 9.40 0.90 0.27
C VAL A 32 8.95 0.71 -1.19
N LEU A 33 7.84 1.33 -1.59
CA LEU A 33 7.39 1.30 -2.98
C LEU A 33 8.39 1.96 -3.94
N GLN A 34 9.01 3.07 -3.53
CA GLN A 34 10.09 3.73 -4.27
C GLN A 34 11.32 2.82 -4.38
N TYR A 35 11.69 2.14 -3.29
CA TYR A 35 12.80 1.20 -3.29
C TYR A 35 12.59 0.08 -4.32
N VAL A 36 11.42 -0.57 -4.32
CA VAL A 36 11.08 -1.63 -5.28
C VAL A 36 11.12 -1.11 -6.72
N SER A 37 10.49 0.03 -6.98
CA SER A 37 10.46 0.63 -8.33
C SER A 37 11.86 1.01 -8.82
N LEU A 38 12.71 1.57 -7.95
CA LEU A 38 14.07 1.95 -8.30
C LEU A 38 14.94 0.71 -8.55
N HIS A 39 14.81 -0.32 -7.71
CA HIS A 39 15.56 -1.57 -7.86
C HIS A 39 15.26 -2.24 -9.20
N ASP A 40 13.98 -2.41 -9.54
CA ASP A 40 13.51 -2.95 -10.82
C ASP A 40 14.01 -2.14 -12.03
N LYS A 41 14.05 -0.80 -11.93
CA LYS A 41 14.63 0.06 -12.97
C LYS A 41 16.13 -0.14 -13.13
N LEU A 42 16.87 -0.28 -12.03
CA LEU A 42 18.33 -0.44 -12.04
C LEU A 42 18.76 -1.83 -12.56
N THR A 43 17.93 -2.85 -12.38
CA THR A 43 18.16 -4.20 -12.91
C THR A 43 17.58 -4.41 -14.31
N ASN A 44 17.07 -3.37 -14.97
CA ASN A 44 16.34 -3.45 -16.25
C ASN A 44 15.17 -4.45 -16.23
N GLY A 45 14.60 -4.73 -15.05
CA GLY A 45 13.59 -5.77 -14.86
C GLY A 45 14.08 -7.19 -15.13
N GLU A 46 15.38 -7.40 -15.38
CA GLU A 46 15.94 -8.74 -15.53
C GLU A 46 15.91 -9.44 -14.18
N ASN A 47 15.07 -10.48 -14.07
CA ASN A 47 14.85 -11.32 -12.89
C ASN A 47 14.01 -10.71 -11.75
N THR A 48 13.36 -9.56 -11.94
CA THR A 48 12.42 -9.05 -10.94
C THR A 48 11.06 -9.75 -11.13
N PRO A 49 10.57 -10.53 -10.16
CA PRO A 49 9.29 -11.20 -10.27
C PRO A 49 8.15 -10.17 -10.35
N ASN A 50 7.06 -10.51 -11.06
CA ASN A 50 5.91 -9.61 -11.16
C ASN A 50 5.13 -9.47 -9.84
N ALA A 51 5.37 -10.32 -8.84
CA ALA A 51 4.86 -10.16 -7.48
C ALA A 51 5.96 -10.50 -6.47
N ILE A 52 6.08 -9.74 -5.39
CA ILE A 52 7.11 -9.93 -4.36
C ILE A 52 6.59 -9.56 -2.97
N ASP A 53 7.05 -10.26 -1.94
CA ASP A 53 6.90 -9.88 -0.54
C ASP A 53 8.25 -9.38 -0.01
N ILE A 54 8.27 -8.18 0.56
CA ILE A 54 9.44 -7.62 1.24
C ILE A 54 9.02 -7.15 2.62
N ASP A 55 9.54 -7.81 3.66
CA ASP A 55 9.28 -7.49 5.07
C ASP A 55 7.77 -7.36 5.37
N GLY A 56 6.96 -8.26 4.79
CA GLY A 56 5.51 -8.27 4.96
C GLY A 56 4.76 -7.23 4.14
N HIS A 57 5.43 -6.50 3.24
CA HIS A 57 4.79 -5.66 2.24
C HIS A 57 4.70 -6.42 0.91
N CYS A 58 3.49 -6.57 0.41
CA CYS A 58 3.20 -7.27 -0.83
C CYS A 58 3.13 -6.29 -2.00
N PHE A 59 3.86 -6.60 -3.05
CA PHE A 59 3.91 -5.80 -4.26
C PHE A 59 3.52 -6.61 -5.49
N LEU A 60 2.88 -5.93 -6.44
CA LEU A 60 2.60 -6.46 -7.77
C LEU A 60 3.01 -5.44 -8.84
N LYS A 61 3.68 -5.90 -9.89
CA LYS A 61 4.02 -5.11 -11.07
C LYS A 61 3.03 -5.40 -12.19
N LYS A 62 2.40 -4.36 -12.72
CA LYS A 62 1.55 -4.42 -13.91
C LYS A 62 1.77 -3.21 -14.79
N ASN A 63 1.95 -3.41 -16.10
CA ASN A 63 2.18 -2.34 -17.07
C ASN A 63 3.30 -1.36 -16.66
N ASN A 64 4.39 -1.87 -16.08
CA ASN A 64 5.50 -1.10 -15.50
C ASN A 64 5.15 -0.20 -14.30
N VAL A 65 3.97 -0.39 -13.72
CA VAL A 65 3.55 0.25 -12.47
C VAL A 65 3.66 -0.77 -11.34
N TRP A 66 4.32 -0.37 -10.26
CA TRP A 66 4.35 -1.14 -9.02
C TRP A 66 3.22 -0.71 -8.10
N LEU A 67 2.54 -1.70 -7.56
CA LEU A 67 1.42 -1.59 -6.63
C LEU A 67 1.85 -2.14 -5.28
N LEU A 68 1.66 -1.38 -4.20
CA LEU A 68 1.70 -1.89 -2.83
C LEU A 68 0.29 -2.31 -2.43
N LEU A 69 0.10 -3.60 -2.14
CA LEU A 69 -1.24 -4.20 -1.95
C LEU A 69 -1.72 -4.16 -0.49
N ASN A 70 -0.81 -3.97 0.46
CA ASN A 70 -1.10 -3.99 1.90
C ASN A 70 -0.39 -2.82 2.61
N GLY A 71 -0.67 -1.59 2.19
CA GLY A 71 -0.19 -0.39 2.86
C GLY A 71 -0.53 -0.37 4.35
N SER A 72 0.41 0.09 5.17
CA SER A 72 0.25 0.17 6.63
C SER A 72 -0.49 1.43 7.08
N SER A 73 -0.51 2.51 6.28
CA SER A 73 -1.12 3.79 6.68
C SER A 73 -2.63 3.82 6.48
N ASN A 74 -3.10 3.46 5.29
CA ASN A 74 -4.47 3.19 4.93
C ASN A 74 -4.43 1.88 4.14
N LYS A 75 -5.41 0.99 4.34
CA LYS A 75 -5.40 -0.35 3.74
C LYS A 75 -5.62 -0.34 2.22
N GLU A 76 -5.51 0.83 1.61
CA GLU A 76 -5.67 1.07 0.19
C GLU A 76 -4.46 0.56 -0.59
N ILE A 77 -4.70 0.25 -1.86
CA ILE A 77 -3.65 -0.09 -2.81
C ILE A 77 -2.95 1.19 -3.23
N LYS A 78 -1.61 1.19 -3.16
CA LYS A 78 -0.82 2.39 -3.46
C LYS A 78 0.06 2.21 -4.68
N THR A 79 0.23 3.29 -5.42
CA THR A 79 1.19 3.44 -6.52
C THR A 79 2.09 4.64 -6.20
N LEU A 80 3.20 4.79 -6.92
CA LEU A 80 3.98 6.03 -6.84
C LEU A 80 3.17 7.20 -7.40
N ASP A 81 3.26 8.36 -6.73
CA ASP A 81 2.36 9.55 -6.62
C ASP A 81 1.52 10.02 -7.82
N GLU A 82 1.65 9.44 -9.01
CA GLU A 82 0.93 9.89 -10.20
C GLU A 82 0.49 8.73 -11.12
N ASN A 83 0.83 7.48 -10.79
CA ASN A 83 0.49 6.35 -11.65
C ASN A 83 -0.94 5.88 -11.36
N PRO A 84 -1.81 5.79 -12.39
CA PRO A 84 -3.13 5.20 -12.21
C PRO A 84 -2.98 3.74 -11.77
N ILE A 85 -3.83 3.31 -10.83
CA ILE A 85 -3.93 1.92 -10.43
C ILE A 85 -4.45 1.12 -11.64
N PRO A 86 -3.67 0.21 -12.23
CA PRO A 86 -4.15 -0.60 -13.32
C PRO A 86 -5.12 -1.66 -12.77
N CYS A 87 -6.17 -1.97 -13.53
CA CYS A 87 -7.05 -3.07 -13.15
C CYS A 87 -6.28 -4.39 -13.15
N LEU A 88 -6.66 -5.36 -12.31
CA LEU A 88 -6.03 -6.68 -12.22
C LEU A 88 -6.93 -7.76 -12.82
N SER A 89 -6.32 -8.74 -13.47
CA SER A 89 -7.00 -9.96 -13.88
C SER A 89 -7.11 -10.93 -12.70
N LYS A 90 -8.05 -11.87 -12.78
CA LYS A 90 -8.23 -12.90 -11.77
C LYS A 90 -6.94 -13.70 -11.49
N ASN A 91 -6.19 -14.03 -12.55
CA ASN A 91 -4.93 -14.76 -12.42
C ASN A 91 -3.85 -13.95 -11.70
N GLU A 92 -3.81 -12.62 -11.88
CA GLU A 92 -2.86 -11.77 -11.17
C GLU A 92 -3.20 -11.69 -9.67
N ILE A 93 -4.49 -11.65 -9.32
CA ILE A 93 -4.93 -11.66 -7.92
C ILE A 93 -4.60 -13.00 -7.27
N GLU A 94 -4.94 -14.13 -7.91
CA GLU A 94 -4.61 -15.47 -7.43
C GLU A 94 -3.10 -15.65 -7.27
N TRP A 95 -2.30 -15.11 -8.19
CA TRP A 95 -0.84 -15.13 -8.10
C TRP A 95 -0.33 -14.32 -6.90
N CYS A 96 -0.91 -13.15 -6.63
CA CYS A 96 -0.59 -12.35 -5.46
C CYS A 96 -0.90 -13.07 -4.15
N GLU A 97 -2.03 -13.78 -4.05
CA GLU A 97 -2.38 -14.56 -2.87
C GLU A 97 -1.35 -15.69 -2.60
N ILE A 98 -0.81 -16.30 -3.65
CA ILE A 98 0.20 -17.36 -3.53
C ILE A 98 1.55 -16.77 -3.06
N VAL A 99 1.98 -15.66 -3.66
CA VAL A 99 3.28 -15.05 -3.37
C VAL A 99 3.27 -14.34 -2.02
N CYS A 100 2.18 -13.66 -1.71
CA CYS A 100 2.01 -12.85 -0.52
C CYS A 100 1.10 -13.56 0.48
N GLY A 101 1.63 -14.58 1.15
CA GLY A 101 0.91 -15.36 2.16
C GLY A 101 0.46 -14.57 3.41
N GLY A 102 0.67 -13.26 3.45
CA GLY A 102 0.27 -12.34 4.52
C GLY A 102 -0.86 -11.36 4.16
N LEU A 103 -1.50 -11.48 3.00
CA LEU A 103 -2.65 -10.63 2.65
C LEU A 103 -3.86 -10.96 3.53
N SER A 104 -4.45 -9.95 4.16
CA SER A 104 -5.70 -10.13 4.91
C SER A 104 -6.92 -10.18 3.99
N ASP A 105 -8.04 -10.72 4.48
CA ASP A 105 -9.32 -10.74 3.73
C ASP A 105 -9.71 -9.35 3.21
N GLU A 106 -9.38 -8.29 3.96
CA GLU A 106 -9.65 -6.91 3.54
C GLU A 106 -8.74 -6.47 2.39
N ASN A 107 -7.47 -6.88 2.38
CA ASN A 107 -6.60 -6.62 1.25
C ASN A 107 -7.10 -7.34 -0.01
N ILE A 108 -7.58 -8.58 0.14
CA ILE A 108 -8.15 -9.36 -0.96
C ILE A 108 -9.43 -8.68 -1.50
N ASN A 109 -10.28 -8.16 -0.63
CA ASN A 109 -11.45 -7.38 -1.06
C ASN A 109 -11.05 -6.14 -1.87
N ASN A 110 -10.04 -5.38 -1.41
CA ASN A 110 -9.55 -4.21 -2.14
C ASN A 110 -8.94 -4.58 -3.50
N LEU A 111 -8.33 -5.77 -3.63
CA LEU A 111 -7.85 -6.28 -4.92
C LEU A 111 -9.00 -6.63 -5.86
N ASN A 112 -10.09 -7.20 -5.33
CA ASN A 112 -11.28 -7.52 -6.11
C ASN A 112 -12.00 -6.27 -6.63
N ASP A 113 -11.93 -5.14 -5.91
CA ASP A 113 -12.50 -3.86 -6.34
C ASP A 113 -11.83 -3.30 -7.60
N ILE A 114 -10.59 -3.69 -7.89
CA ILE A 114 -9.84 -3.27 -9.08
C ILE A 114 -9.78 -4.36 -10.16
N LEU A 115 -10.66 -5.37 -10.10
CA LEU A 115 -10.77 -6.37 -11.17
C LEU A 115 -11.07 -5.71 -12.52
N CYS A 116 -10.39 -6.15 -13.57
CA CYS A 116 -10.68 -5.70 -14.92
C CYS A 116 -12.13 -6.08 -15.29
N SER A 117 -12.90 -5.11 -15.77
CA SER A 117 -14.20 -5.38 -16.39
C SER A 117 -13.96 -6.19 -17.66
N ASN A 118 -14.62 -7.34 -17.78
CA ASN A 118 -14.58 -8.20 -18.97
C ASN A 118 -15.11 -7.48 -20.21
#